data_AF-A0A0W0FX03-F1
#
_entry.id   AF-A0A0W0FX03-F1
#
_cell.length_a   1.000
_cell.length_b   1.000
_cell.length_c   1.000
_cell.angle_alpha   90.00
_cell.angle_beta   90.00
_cell.angle_gamma   90.00
#
_symmetry.space_group_name_H-M   'P 1'
#
loop_
_entity.id
_entity.type
_entity.pdbx_description
1 polymer ?
#
loop_
_entity_poly.entity_id
_entity_poly.type
_entity_poly.pdbx_seq_one_letter_code
_entity_poly.pdbx_strand_id
1 'polypeptide(L)'
;MSQEIRREYPSYADAAKAACNWVNGGKDKIDPSKLVLYEGKLGSGKGKIVGIGRMTEAKVVVPLVRLDVDDTNNAIHFNAVQFSDSSKLAAVLRPTIKMDQPARKELYADYLKGIRERSAQFLWDWWRTGIAPT
;
A
#
# COMPACT_ATOMS: atom_id res chain seq x y z
N MET A 1 -12.63 -11.30 -15.37
CA MET A 1 -12.05 -11.26 -14.00
C MET A 1 -10.73 -10.52 -14.10
N SER A 2 -10.56 -9.36 -13.45
CA SER A 2 -9.26 -8.65 -13.46
C SER A 2 -8.27 -9.47 -12.62
N GLN A 3 -7.31 -10.11 -13.28
CA GLN A 3 -6.27 -10.87 -12.60
C GLN A 3 -5.40 -9.91 -11.78
N GLU A 4 -5.24 -10.16 -10.49
CA GLU A 4 -4.27 -9.45 -9.68
C GLU A 4 -2.87 -9.95 -10.03
N ILE A 5 -1.98 -9.03 -10.41
CA ILE A 5 -0.60 -9.36 -10.75
C ILE A 5 0.21 -9.37 -9.45
N ARG A 6 0.91 -10.47 -9.18
CA ARG A 6 1.84 -10.58 -8.04
C ARG A 6 3.28 -10.38 -8.52
N ARG A 7 4.04 -9.50 -7.87
CA ARG A 7 5.49 -9.29 -8.14
C ARG A 7 6.26 -9.17 -6.84
N GLU A 8 7.48 -9.70 -6.80
CA GLU A 8 8.31 -9.73 -5.59
C GLU A 8 9.48 -8.74 -5.67
N TYR A 9 9.60 -7.91 -4.65
CA TYR A 9 10.59 -6.85 -4.54
C TYR A 9 11.52 -7.08 -3.34
N PRO A 10 12.80 -6.70 -3.44
CA PRO A 10 13.79 -7.01 -2.42
C PRO A 10 13.64 -6.17 -1.14
N SER A 11 12.95 -5.04 -1.17
CA SER A 11 12.82 -4.13 -0.03
C SER A 11 11.45 -3.45 0.07
N TYR A 12 11.14 -2.88 1.24
CA TYR A 12 9.97 -2.02 1.47
C TYR A 12 9.91 -0.88 0.45
N ALA A 13 11.04 -0.17 0.28
CA ALA A 13 11.13 0.95 -0.63
C ALA A 13 10.85 0.56 -2.09
N ASP A 14 11.37 -0.59 -2.55
CA ASP A 14 11.17 -1.05 -3.92
C ASP A 14 9.72 -1.48 -4.17
N ALA A 15 9.10 -2.17 -3.22
CA ALA A 15 7.69 -2.55 -3.32
C ALA A 15 6.77 -1.32 -3.29
N ALA A 16 7.05 -0.34 -2.42
CA ALA A 16 6.31 0.91 -2.32
C ALA A 16 6.39 1.72 -3.62
N LYS A 17 7.59 1.89 -4.17
CA LYS A 17 7.83 2.56 -5.47
C LYS A 17 7.06 1.86 -6.58
N ALA A 18 7.12 0.54 -6.65
CA ALA A 18 6.42 -0.23 -7.67
C ALA A 18 4.89 -0.06 -7.57
N ALA A 19 4.35 -0.07 -6.34
CA ALA A 19 2.93 0.18 -6.10
C ALA A 19 2.51 1.60 -6.54
N CYS A 20 3.27 2.63 -6.18
CA CYS A 20 3.01 4.01 -6.62
C CYS A 20 3.10 4.15 -8.15
N ASN A 21 4.11 3.54 -8.77
CA ASN A 21 4.27 3.53 -10.23
C ASN A 21 3.12 2.81 -10.92
N TRP A 22 2.60 1.73 -10.34
CA TRP A 22 1.43 1.02 -10.84
C TRP A 22 0.19 1.90 -10.85
N VAL A 23 -0.12 2.52 -9.70
CA VAL A 23 -1.27 3.43 -9.56
C VAL A 23 -1.19 4.58 -10.57
N ASN A 24 0.00 5.14 -10.77
CA ASN A 24 0.25 6.29 -11.65
C ASN A 24 0.60 5.90 -13.11
N GLY A 25 0.63 4.61 -13.43
CA GLY A 25 1.01 4.08 -14.75
C GLY A 25 -0.10 4.21 -15.80
N GLY A 26 -1.33 4.49 -15.38
CA GLY A 26 -2.50 4.66 -16.24
C GLY A 26 -2.53 5.97 -17.02
N LYS A 27 -3.59 6.15 -17.81
CA LYS A 27 -3.87 7.43 -18.49
C LYS A 27 -4.08 8.56 -17.49
N ASP A 28 -4.87 8.27 -16.46
CA ASP A 28 -5.14 9.19 -15.37
C ASP A 28 -3.98 9.22 -14.37
N LYS A 29 -3.61 10.43 -13.96
CA LYS A 29 -2.51 10.67 -13.02
C LYS A 29 -3.03 11.01 -11.64
N ILE A 30 -2.26 10.60 -10.63
CA ILE A 30 -2.56 10.94 -9.24
C ILE A 30 -2.25 12.41 -8.99
N ASP A 31 -3.23 13.11 -8.42
CA ASP A 31 -3.07 14.41 -7.81
C ASP A 31 -2.85 14.21 -6.30
N PRO A 32 -1.62 14.43 -5.78
CA PRO A 32 -1.30 14.16 -4.38
C PRO A 32 -2.13 14.98 -3.39
N SER A 33 -2.61 16.17 -3.79
CA SER A 33 -3.41 17.05 -2.93
C SER A 33 -4.82 16.51 -2.65
N LYS A 34 -5.29 15.55 -3.47
CA LYS A 34 -6.61 14.92 -3.33
C LYS A 34 -6.56 13.57 -2.61
N LEU A 35 -5.37 13.15 -2.17
CA LEU A 35 -5.20 11.91 -1.45
C LEU A 35 -5.71 12.04 -0.01
N VAL A 36 -6.35 10.99 0.46
CA VAL A 36 -6.79 10.85 1.85
C VAL A 36 -6.20 9.58 2.44
N LEU A 37 -6.08 9.53 3.77
CA LEU A 37 -5.66 8.33 4.48
C LEU A 37 -6.71 7.24 4.34
N TYR A 38 -6.26 6.00 4.21
CA TYR A 38 -7.11 4.83 4.16
C TYR A 38 -6.93 3.98 5.42
N GLU A 39 -8.03 3.77 6.13
CA GLU A 39 -8.09 2.90 7.30
C GLU A 39 -8.37 1.45 6.88
N GLY A 40 -7.58 0.52 7.42
CA GLY A 40 -7.74 -0.90 7.20
C GLY A 40 -9.06 -1.41 7.78
N LYS A 41 -9.72 -2.33 7.06
CA LYS A 41 -11.04 -2.85 7.44
C LYS A 41 -11.00 -4.24 8.07
N LEU A 42 -9.91 -4.97 7.89
CA LEU A 42 -9.77 -6.40 8.22
C LEU A 42 -8.41 -6.70 8.84
N GLY A 43 -8.30 -7.87 9.49
CA GLY A 43 -7.04 -8.41 10.00
C GLY A 43 -6.32 -7.50 11.00
N SER A 44 -5.00 -7.62 11.04
CA SER A 44 -4.12 -6.84 11.92
C SER A 44 -4.10 -5.33 11.61
N GLY A 45 -4.50 -4.94 10.40
CA GLY A 45 -4.62 -3.56 9.96
C GLY A 45 -5.97 -2.89 10.29
N LYS A 46 -6.95 -3.63 10.83
CA LYS A 46 -8.28 -3.08 11.14
C LYS A 46 -8.18 -1.89 12.10
N GLY A 47 -8.82 -0.78 11.75
CA GLY A 47 -8.85 0.43 12.57
C GLY A 47 -7.55 1.25 12.56
N LYS A 48 -6.60 0.90 11.68
CA LYS A 48 -5.29 1.57 11.55
C LYS A 48 -5.14 2.15 10.16
N ILE A 49 -4.36 3.22 10.05
CA ILE A 49 -3.93 3.72 8.75
C ILE A 49 -3.05 2.67 8.10
N VAL A 50 -3.47 2.14 6.95
CA VAL A 50 -2.73 1.15 6.17
C VAL A 50 -2.32 1.68 4.80
N GLY A 51 -2.79 2.86 4.42
CA GLY A 51 -2.30 3.53 3.23
C GLY A 51 -3.11 4.73 2.82
N ILE A 52 -3.28 4.89 1.52
CA ILE A 52 -3.83 6.08 0.90
C ILE A 52 -4.90 5.72 -0.14
N GLY A 53 -5.82 6.65 -0.34
CA GLY A 53 -6.91 6.50 -1.29
C GLY A 53 -7.43 7.83 -1.77
N ARG A 54 -8.56 7.77 -2.47
CA ARG A 54 -9.31 8.95 -2.92
C ARG A 54 -10.71 8.90 -2.33
N MET A 55 -11.21 10.05 -1.91
CA MET A 55 -12.61 10.21 -1.52
C MET A 55 -13.47 10.31 -2.78
N THR A 56 -14.48 9.45 -2.89
CA THR A 56 -15.51 9.56 -3.94
C THR A 56 -16.55 10.62 -3.57
N GLU A 57 -17.38 11.02 -4.54
CA GLU A 57 -18.51 11.93 -4.30
C GLU A 57 -19.48 11.39 -3.25
N ALA A 58 -19.61 10.06 -3.15
CA ALA A 58 -20.38 9.38 -2.12
C ALA A 58 -19.70 9.36 -0.74
N LYS A 59 -18.60 10.12 -0.54
CA LYS A 59 -17.80 10.18 0.68
C LYS A 59 -17.21 8.84 1.10
N VAL A 60 -16.99 7.94 0.15
CA VAL A 60 -16.33 6.65 0.38
C VAL A 60 -14.87 6.76 0.00
N VAL A 61 -13.97 6.31 0.87
CA VAL A 61 -12.55 6.22 0.53
C VAL A 61 -12.29 4.95 -0.26
N VAL A 62 -11.88 5.11 -1.52
CA VAL A 62 -11.41 4.03 -2.39
C VAL A 62 -9.89 3.93 -2.26
N PRO A 63 -9.33 2.77 -1.88
CA PRO A 63 -7.90 2.63 -1.70
C PRO A 63 -7.16 2.63 -3.04
N LEU A 64 -6.00 3.28 -3.07
CA LEU A 64 -5.10 3.31 -4.21
C LEU A 64 -3.83 2.51 -3.93
N VAL A 65 -3.18 2.76 -2.80
CA VAL A 65 -2.03 1.99 -2.30
C VAL A 65 -2.28 1.64 -0.84
N ARG A 66 -2.17 0.36 -0.48
CA ARG A 66 -2.28 -0.11 0.91
C ARG A 66 -1.16 -1.08 1.23
N LEU A 67 -0.62 -0.98 2.43
CA LEU A 67 0.24 -1.99 3.02
C LEU A 67 -0.62 -3.04 3.74
N ASP A 68 -0.61 -4.25 3.23
CA ASP A 68 -1.37 -5.37 3.76
C ASP A 68 -0.42 -6.51 4.15
N VAL A 69 -0.92 -7.42 5.00
CA VAL A 69 -0.28 -8.69 5.31
C VAL A 69 -1.31 -9.79 5.05
N ASP A 70 -0.95 -10.76 4.20
CA ASP A 70 -1.83 -11.89 3.92
C ASP A 70 -1.59 -13.00 4.96
N ASP A 71 -2.66 -13.44 5.61
CA ASP A 71 -2.66 -14.59 6.53
C ASP A 71 -2.65 -15.94 5.76
N THR A 72 -2.87 -15.93 4.44
CA THR A 72 -2.95 -17.10 3.56
C THR A 72 -1.66 -17.31 2.73
N ASN A 73 -1.18 -16.29 2.01
CA ASN A 73 0.06 -16.35 1.20
C ASN A 73 1.29 -15.67 1.84
N ASN A 74 1.25 -15.44 3.16
CA ASN A 74 2.43 -15.31 4.00
C ASN A 74 3.46 -14.26 3.53
N ALA A 75 3.03 -13.04 3.23
CA ALA A 75 3.96 -11.93 3.01
C ALA A 75 3.33 -10.57 3.26
N ILE A 76 4.16 -9.61 3.66
CA ILE A 76 3.80 -8.20 3.65
C ILE A 76 3.87 -7.74 2.19
N HIS A 77 2.89 -6.96 1.75
CA HIS A 77 2.83 -6.49 0.37
C HIS A 77 2.09 -5.16 0.28
N PHE A 78 2.43 -4.40 -0.75
CA PHE A 78 1.62 -3.26 -1.15
C PHE A 78 0.59 -3.71 -2.17
N ASN A 79 -0.69 -3.53 -1.86
CA ASN A 79 -1.77 -3.63 -2.82
C ASN A 79 -1.96 -2.29 -3.51
N ALA A 80 -1.84 -2.29 -4.84
CA ALA A 80 -2.02 -1.12 -5.70
C ALA A 80 -3.17 -1.35 -6.67
N VAL A 81 -4.05 -0.36 -6.82
CA VAL A 81 -5.14 -0.35 -7.79
C VAL A 81 -4.88 0.75 -8.80
N GLN A 82 -4.70 0.38 -10.07
CA GLN A 82 -4.46 1.32 -11.15
C GLN A 82 -5.69 2.20 -11.37
N PHE A 83 -5.45 3.51 -11.41
CA PHE A 83 -6.53 4.48 -11.35
C PHE A 83 -7.41 4.48 -12.60
N SER A 84 -6.83 4.18 -13.78
CA SER A 84 -7.54 4.26 -15.06
C SER A 84 -8.41 3.04 -15.40
N ASP A 85 -8.06 1.85 -14.93
CA ASP A 85 -8.70 0.60 -15.37
C ASP A 85 -8.94 -0.42 -14.23
N SER A 86 -8.65 -0.04 -12.99
CA SER A 86 -8.80 -0.88 -11.79
C SER A 86 -7.95 -2.16 -11.80
N SER A 87 -6.94 -2.27 -12.67
CA SER A 87 -5.99 -3.38 -12.63
C SER A 87 -5.23 -3.39 -11.30
N LYS A 88 -4.86 -4.58 -10.80
CA LYS A 88 -4.31 -4.73 -9.45
C LYS A 88 -2.89 -5.27 -9.47
N LEU A 89 -2.07 -4.74 -8.58
CA LEU A 89 -0.72 -5.25 -8.29
C LEU A 89 -0.59 -5.54 -6.80
N ALA A 90 -0.18 -6.76 -6.47
CA ALA A 90 0.38 -7.12 -5.17
C ALA A 90 1.92 -7.05 -5.27
N ALA A 91 2.50 -5.97 -4.76
CA ALA A 91 3.94 -5.77 -4.68
C ALA A 91 4.49 -6.34 -3.36
N VAL A 92 4.97 -7.58 -3.44
CA VAL A 92 5.32 -8.41 -2.29
C VAL A 92 6.74 -8.14 -1.80
N LEU A 93 6.91 -7.96 -0.49
CA LEU A 93 8.23 -7.88 0.15
C LEU A 93 8.85 -9.27 0.23
N ARG A 94 9.81 -9.54 -0.67
CA ARG A 94 10.51 -10.83 -0.77
C ARG A 94 11.11 -11.31 0.57
N PRO A 95 11.73 -10.45 1.41
CA PRO A 95 12.27 -10.89 2.70
C PRO A 95 11.22 -11.48 3.65
N THR A 96 9.95 -11.09 3.49
CA THR A 96 8.88 -11.49 4.40
C THR A 96 8.20 -12.80 4.01
N ILE A 97 8.46 -13.33 2.81
CA ILE A 97 7.84 -14.55 2.30
C ILE A 97 8.17 -15.76 3.20
N LYS A 98 9.43 -15.85 3.64
CA LYS A 98 9.92 -16.97 4.46
C LYS A 98 9.88 -16.70 5.97
N MET A 99 9.38 -15.53 6.41
CA MET A 99 9.20 -15.25 7.83
C MET A 99 8.12 -16.14 8.42
N ASP A 100 8.22 -16.47 9.71
CA ASP A 100 7.09 -17.05 10.41
C ASP A 100 5.97 -16.01 10.61
N GLN A 101 4.77 -16.49 10.94
CA GLN A 101 3.61 -15.63 11.06
C GLN A 101 3.73 -14.60 12.21
N PRO A 102 4.21 -14.96 13.43
CA PRO A 102 4.41 -13.97 14.49
C PRO A 102 5.37 -12.85 14.11
N ALA A 103 6.57 -13.16 13.62
CA ALA A 103 7.59 -12.16 13.26
C ALA A 103 7.10 -11.26 12.12
N ARG A 104 6.37 -11.81 11.14
CA ARG A 104 5.78 -11.00 10.07
C ARG A 104 4.71 -10.05 10.59
N LYS A 105 3.86 -10.48 11.54
CA LYS A 105 2.83 -9.63 12.15
C LYS A 105 3.44 -8.50 12.98
N GLU A 106 4.52 -8.78 13.69
CA GLU A 106 5.29 -7.77 14.43
C GLU A 106 5.91 -6.75 13.48
N LEU A 107 6.62 -7.20 12.44
CA LEU A 107 7.19 -6.30 11.43
C LEU A 107 6.12 -5.46 10.72
N TYR A 108 4.97 -6.04 10.40
CA TYR A 108 3.85 -5.31 9.84
C TYR A 108 3.34 -4.24 10.80
N ALA A 109 3.19 -4.55 12.10
CA ALA A 109 2.78 -3.59 13.10
C ALA A 109 3.79 -2.43 13.23
N ASP A 110 5.09 -2.69 13.11
CA ASP A 110 6.12 -1.66 13.12
C ASP A 110 6.03 -0.75 11.88
N TYR A 111 5.78 -1.32 10.70
CA TYR A 111 5.49 -0.49 9.52
C TYR A 111 4.25 0.39 9.71
N LEU A 112 3.19 -0.12 10.34
CA LEU A 112 1.99 0.67 10.63
C LEU A 112 2.26 1.81 11.63
N LYS A 113 3.13 1.60 12.62
CA LYS A 113 3.57 2.68 13.53
C LYS A 113 4.26 3.81 12.74
N GLY A 114 5.11 3.46 11.78
CA GLY A 114 5.83 4.43 10.94
C GLY A 114 4.96 5.33 10.08
N ILE A 115 3.74 4.89 9.74
CA ILE A 115 2.81 5.65 8.88
C ILE A 115 1.65 6.31 9.63
N ARG A 116 1.39 5.93 10.88
CA ARG A 116 0.18 6.33 11.64
C ARG A 116 -0.02 7.85 11.78
N GLU A 117 1.06 8.60 11.96
CA GLU A 117 1.02 10.05 12.25
C GLU A 117 1.54 10.87 11.06
N ARG A 118 1.28 10.39 9.85
CA ARG A 118 1.71 11.03 8.59
C ARG A 118 0.49 11.41 7.76
N SER A 119 0.61 12.49 7.00
CA SER A 119 -0.42 12.89 6.04
C SER A 119 -0.42 11.98 4.82
N ALA A 120 -1.54 11.92 4.09
CA ALA A 120 -1.64 11.13 2.86
C ALA A 120 -0.61 11.57 1.80
N GLN A 121 -0.37 12.88 1.71
CA GLN A 121 0.65 13.42 0.81
C GLN A 121 2.07 13.02 1.22
N PHE A 122 2.38 13.05 2.53
CA PHE A 122 3.67 12.56 3.03
C PHE A 122 3.89 11.09 2.67
N LEU A 123 2.88 10.24 2.87
CA LEU A 123 2.97 8.82 2.53
C LEU A 123 3.18 8.61 1.03
N TRP A 124 2.48 9.37 0.18
CA TRP A 124 2.67 9.31 -1.25
C TRP A 124 4.10 9.68 -1.68
N ASP A 125 4.61 10.80 -1.17
CA ASP A 125 5.96 11.27 -1.50
C ASP A 125 7.03 10.31 -0.98
N TRP A 126 6.86 9.76 0.21
CA TRP A 126 7.73 8.74 0.74
C TRP A 126 7.70 7.47 -0.12
N TRP A 127 6.52 6.93 -0.39
CA TRP A 127 6.39 5.65 -1.09
C TRP A 127 6.81 5.73 -2.55
N ARG A 128 6.54 6.84 -3.25
CA ARG A 128 6.96 6.99 -4.65
C ARG A 128 8.46 7.17 -4.82
N THR A 129 9.16 7.69 -3.80
CA THR A 129 10.61 7.95 -3.86
C THR A 129 11.43 6.90 -3.11
N GLY A 130 10.80 6.13 -2.21
CA GLY A 130 11.46 5.27 -1.24
C GLY A 130 12.30 6.02 -0.20
N ILE A 131 12.20 7.34 -0.14
CA ILE A 131 12.97 8.21 0.75
C ILE A 131 11.95 8.99 1.57
N ALA A 132 12.02 8.88 2.90
CA ALA A 132 11.10 9.61 3.77
C ALA A 132 11.37 11.12 3.64
N PRO A 133 10.34 11.95 3.36
CA PRO A 133 10.49 13.40 3.41
C PRO A 133 10.93 13.85 4.81
N THR A 134 11.84 14.83 4.86
CA THR A 134 12.36 15.45 6.09
C THR A 134 11.50 16.60 6.55
#